data_AF-A0A8S3S8K5-F1
#
_entry.id   AF-A0A8S3S8K5-F1
#
_cell.length_a   1.000
_cell.length_b   1.000
_cell.length_c   1.000
_cell.angle_alpha   90.00
_cell.angle_beta   90.00
_cell.angle_gamma   90.00
#
_symmetry.space_group_name_H-M   'P 1'
#
loop_
_entity.id
_entity.type
_entity.pdbx_description
1 polymer ?
#
loop_
_entity_poly.entity_id
_entity_poly.type
_entity_poly.pdbx_seq_one_letter_code
_entity_poly.pdbx_strand_id
1 'polypeptide(L)'
;MKYENYCQYHDKDCCPACIAVDHKSCTDIMLLQDVINKVKTSASLNTTESNVKDLQSNIDHILADRQQNLDIINEERQRYQNEITQVRTKVNVYLNTLEQKILKELDTAKNKIKKDIKNLITELLEKTKVANTLAEEIVAIKKYATEYQVYIGSKLIE
;
A
#
# COMPACT_ATOMS: atom_id res chain seq x y z
N MET A 1 39.44 -20.73 -59.08
CA MET A 1 38.40 -21.61 -59.67
C MET A 1 37.10 -20.82 -59.69
N LYS A 2 36.44 -20.64 -60.84
CA LYS A 2 35.23 -19.82 -60.94
C LYS A 2 34.03 -20.75 -61.12
N TYR A 3 33.08 -20.67 -60.19
CA TYR A 3 31.83 -21.41 -60.26
C TYR A 3 30.87 -20.63 -61.15
N GLU A 4 30.50 -21.22 -62.29
CA GLU A 4 29.70 -20.56 -63.32
C GLU A 4 28.41 -21.33 -63.63
N ASN A 5 28.29 -22.56 -63.11
CA ASN A 5 27.16 -23.44 -63.34
C ASN A 5 26.55 -23.92 -62.02
N TYR A 6 25.33 -24.42 -62.11
CA TYR A 6 24.56 -25.00 -61.01
C TYR A 6 24.00 -26.34 -61.43
N CYS A 7 24.22 -27.38 -60.63
CA CYS A 7 23.62 -28.69 -60.87
C CYS A 7 22.34 -28.82 -60.06
N GLN A 8 21.18 -28.92 -60.73
CA GLN A 8 19.90 -29.03 -60.02
C GLN A 8 19.73 -30.35 -59.26
N TYR A 9 20.29 -31.45 -59.78
CA TYR A 9 20.20 -32.75 -59.11
C TYR A 9 20.90 -32.81 -57.75
N HIS A 10 21.98 -32.04 -57.60
CA HIS A 10 22.81 -32.04 -56.39
C HIS A 10 22.66 -30.75 -55.58
N ASP A 11 21.82 -29.82 -56.05
CA ASP A 11 21.55 -28.53 -55.41
C ASP A 11 22.83 -27.76 -55.02
N LYS A 12 23.82 -27.74 -55.92
CA LYS A 12 25.14 -27.14 -55.67
C LYS A 12 25.75 -26.46 -56.89
N ASP A 13 26.58 -25.47 -56.63
CA ASP A 13 27.39 -24.79 -57.64
C ASP A 13 28.54 -25.67 -58.13
N CYS A 14 28.87 -25.54 -59.41
CA CYS A 14 29.92 -26.33 -60.05
C CYS A 14 30.74 -25.52 -61.06
N CYS A 15 32.01 -25.90 -61.20
CA CYS A 15 32.90 -25.38 -62.23
C CYS A 15 33.05 -26.41 -63.36
N PRO A 16 33.64 -26.05 -64.52
CA PRO A 16 33.79 -26.99 -65.65
C PRO A 16 34.49 -28.31 -65.30
N ALA A 17 35.46 -28.30 -64.37
CA ALA A 17 36.14 -29.50 -63.93
C ALA A 17 35.22 -30.45 -63.15
N CYS A 18 34.38 -29.90 -62.26
CA CYS A 18 33.38 -30.69 -61.55
C CYS A 18 32.36 -31.31 -62.52
N ILE A 19 32.02 -30.60 -63.61
CA ILE A 19 31.11 -31.12 -64.63
C ILE A 19 31.68 -32.36 -65.32
N ALA A 20 32.96 -32.33 -65.67
CA ALA A 20 33.63 -33.43 -66.37
C ALA A 20 33.81 -34.70 -65.51
N VAL A 21 33.87 -34.56 -64.18
CA VAL A 21 34.19 -35.67 -63.28
C VAL A 21 32.94 -36.12 -62.50
N ASP A 22 32.38 -35.22 -61.70
CA ASP A 22 31.36 -35.54 -60.70
C ASP A 22 29.93 -35.40 -61.24
N HIS A 23 29.72 -34.54 -62.23
CA HIS A 23 28.40 -34.27 -62.82
C HIS A 23 28.23 -34.76 -64.25
N LYS A 24 29.10 -35.65 -64.74
CA LYS A 24 29.08 -36.15 -66.12
C LYS A 24 27.75 -36.79 -66.54
N SER A 25 27.01 -37.32 -65.57
CA SER A 25 25.71 -37.98 -65.78
C SER A 25 24.52 -37.07 -65.43
N CYS A 26 24.76 -35.83 -64.99
CA CYS A 26 23.70 -34.89 -64.67
C CYS A 26 23.21 -34.20 -65.94
N THR A 27 21.91 -34.25 -66.19
CA THR A 27 21.30 -33.65 -67.39
C THR A 27 20.84 -32.20 -67.19
N ASP A 28 20.61 -31.78 -65.93
CA ASP A 28 20.09 -30.46 -65.59
C ASP A 28 21.18 -29.61 -64.92
N ILE A 29 22.08 -29.12 -65.77
CA ILE A 29 23.11 -28.14 -65.42
C ILE A 29 22.73 -26.81 -66.06
N MET A 30 22.61 -25.76 -65.25
CA MET A 30 22.26 -24.41 -65.70
C MET A 30 23.39 -23.43 -65.41
N LEU A 31 23.39 -22.27 -66.08
CA LEU A 31 24.25 -21.15 -65.67
C LEU A 31 23.82 -20.67 -64.28
N LEU A 32 24.81 -20.47 -63.42
CA LEU A 32 24.59 -20.03 -62.04
C LEU A 32 23.86 -18.68 -61.99
N GLN A 33 24.14 -17.79 -62.95
CA GLN A 33 23.47 -16.49 -63.06
C GLN A 33 21.96 -16.62 -63.31
N ASP A 34 21.53 -17.60 -64.11
CA ASP A 34 20.11 -17.80 -64.41
C ASP A 34 19.38 -18.32 -63.17
N VAL A 35 20.01 -19.22 -62.41
CA VAL A 35 19.48 -19.70 -61.12
C VAL A 35 19.39 -18.55 -60.12
N ILE A 36 20.43 -17.73 -60.01
CA ILE A 36 20.44 -16.55 -59.13
C ILE A 36 19.31 -15.59 -59.51
N ASN A 37 19.15 -15.28 -60.79
CA ASN A 37 18.09 -14.38 -61.26
C ASN A 37 16.71 -14.95 -60.96
N LYS A 38 16.49 -16.25 -61.23
CA LYS A 38 15.23 -16.94 -60.92
C LYS A 38 14.90 -16.88 -59.43
N VAL A 39 15.88 -17.08 -58.55
CA VAL A 39 15.70 -16.99 -57.09
C VAL A 39 15.41 -15.54 -56.66
N LYS A 40 16.18 -14.56 -57.16
CA LYS A 40 16.00 -13.13 -56.87
C LYS A 40 14.63 -12.61 -57.30
N THR A 41 14.08 -13.12 -58.39
CA THR A 41 12.74 -12.74 -58.88
C THR A 41 11.65 -13.73 -58.44
N SER A 42 11.99 -14.73 -57.62
CA SER A 42 11.01 -15.74 -57.22
C SER A 42 9.95 -15.12 -56.32
N ALA A 43 8.70 -15.51 -56.55
CA ALA A 43 7.59 -15.09 -55.69
C ALA A 43 7.84 -15.52 -54.23
N SER A 44 8.45 -16.69 -54.00
CA SER A 44 8.76 -17.17 -52.66
C SER A 44 9.72 -16.24 -51.91
N LEU A 45 10.81 -15.79 -52.54
CA LEU A 45 11.78 -14.90 -51.88
C LEU A 45 11.14 -13.53 -51.57
N ASN A 46 10.38 -12.98 -52.51
CA ASN A 46 9.66 -11.72 -52.32
C ASN A 46 8.61 -11.83 -51.20
N THR A 47 7.86 -12.95 -51.14
CA THR A 47 6.91 -13.23 -50.06
C THR A 47 7.63 -13.36 -48.72
N THR A 48 8.76 -14.07 -48.66
CA THR A 48 9.56 -14.17 -47.44
C THR A 48 10.08 -12.80 -47.00
N GLU A 49 10.57 -11.97 -47.93
CA GLU A 49 11.00 -10.60 -47.62
C GLU A 49 9.85 -9.76 -47.04
N SER A 50 8.67 -9.81 -47.67
CA SER A 50 7.47 -9.12 -47.17
C SER A 50 7.10 -9.60 -45.76
N ASN A 51 7.04 -10.91 -45.56
CA ASN A 51 6.71 -11.48 -44.25
C ASN A 51 7.71 -11.07 -43.17
N VAL A 52 9.00 -10.98 -43.49
CA VAL A 52 10.02 -10.52 -42.55
C VAL A 52 9.82 -9.03 -42.20
N LYS A 53 9.49 -8.18 -43.19
CA LYS A 53 9.16 -6.77 -42.94
C LYS A 53 7.91 -6.61 -42.08
N ASP A 54 6.88 -7.41 -42.34
CA ASP A 54 5.64 -7.40 -41.56
C ASP A 54 5.89 -7.87 -40.12
N LEU A 55 6.69 -8.92 -39.94
CA LEU A 55 7.13 -9.38 -38.62
C LEU A 55 7.90 -8.29 -37.87
N GLN A 56 8.82 -7.61 -38.54
CA GLN A 56 9.58 -6.51 -37.94
C GLN A 56 8.64 -5.38 -37.47
N SER A 57 7.71 -4.95 -38.33
CA SER A 57 6.71 -3.93 -37.98
C SER A 57 5.85 -4.35 -36.78
N ASN A 58 5.40 -5.60 -36.75
CA ASN A 58 4.63 -6.14 -35.63
C ASN A 58 5.43 -6.16 -34.34
N ILE A 59 6.72 -6.51 -34.40
CA ILE A 59 7.61 -6.47 -33.22
C ILE A 59 7.76 -5.04 -32.72
N ASP A 60 7.96 -4.06 -33.60
CA ASP A 60 8.08 -2.65 -33.24
C ASP A 60 6.81 -2.14 -32.54
N HIS A 61 5.63 -2.51 -33.06
CA HIS A 61 4.35 -2.21 -32.42
C HIS A 61 4.22 -2.86 -31.04
N ILE A 62 4.57 -4.14 -30.91
CA ILE A 62 4.53 -4.85 -29.62
C ILE A 62 5.47 -4.17 -28.62
N LEU A 63 6.68 -3.75 -29.04
CA LEU A 63 7.63 -3.07 -28.17
C LEU A 63 7.07 -1.73 -27.68
N ALA A 64 6.47 -0.93 -28.57
CA ALA A 64 5.84 0.33 -28.22
C ALA A 64 4.69 0.14 -27.21
N ASP A 65 3.78 -0.80 -27.47
CA ASP A 65 2.67 -1.13 -26.57
C ASP A 65 3.16 -1.60 -25.20
N ARG A 66 4.22 -2.41 -25.17
CA ARG A 66 4.79 -2.91 -23.90
C ARG A 66 5.47 -1.79 -23.12
N GLN A 67 6.13 -0.85 -23.79
CA GLN A 67 6.70 0.32 -23.12
C GLN A 67 5.60 1.20 -22.52
N GLN A 68 4.53 1.48 -23.29
CA GLN A 68 3.39 2.24 -22.79
C GLN A 68 2.73 1.55 -21.57
N ASN A 69 2.57 0.23 -21.61
CA ASN A 69 2.02 -0.51 -20.48
C ASN A 69 2.91 -0.41 -19.24
N LEU A 70 4.23 -0.42 -19.38
CA LEU A 70 5.14 -0.23 -18.25
C LEU A 70 4.99 1.15 -17.63
N ASP A 71 4.83 2.18 -18.46
CA ASP A 71 4.63 3.56 -18.00
C ASP A 71 3.32 3.68 -17.22
N ILE A 72 2.22 3.12 -17.76
CA ILE A 72 0.92 3.05 -17.08
C ILE A 72 1.04 2.33 -15.73
N ILE A 73 1.69 1.17 -15.68
CA ILE A 73 1.87 0.40 -14.44
C ILE A 73 2.63 1.24 -13.38
N ASN A 74 3.65 1.98 -13.80
CA ASN A 74 4.41 2.85 -12.90
C ASN A 74 3.58 4.02 -12.38
N GLU A 75 2.80 4.66 -13.24
CA GLU A 75 1.87 5.73 -12.86
C GLU A 75 0.79 5.23 -11.89
N GLU A 76 0.18 4.07 -12.17
CA GLU A 76 -0.81 3.46 -11.29
C GLU A 76 -0.22 3.07 -9.94
N ARG A 77 1.00 2.51 -9.93
CA ARG A 77 1.71 2.22 -8.68
C ARG A 77 1.91 3.47 -7.84
N GLN A 78 2.34 4.57 -8.46
CA GLN A 78 2.54 5.84 -7.76
C GLN A 78 1.20 6.40 -7.23
N ARG A 79 0.13 6.31 -8.03
CA ARG A 79 -1.23 6.69 -7.62
C ARG A 79 -1.65 5.92 -6.37
N TYR A 80 -1.54 4.59 -6.38
CA TYR A 80 -1.91 3.77 -5.23
C TYR A 80 -1.04 4.03 -4.00
N GLN A 81 0.27 4.26 -4.16
CA GLN A 81 1.14 4.66 -3.05
C GLN A 81 0.70 5.97 -2.41
N ASN A 82 0.30 6.95 -3.21
CA ASN A 82 -0.21 8.23 -2.73
C ASN A 82 -1.55 8.05 -2.00
N GLU A 83 -2.48 7.28 -2.56
CA GLU A 83 -3.78 6.99 -1.93
C GLU A 83 -3.61 6.30 -0.57
N ILE A 84 -2.76 5.27 -0.48
CA ILE A 84 -2.45 4.57 0.77
C ILE A 84 -1.92 5.55 1.82
N THR A 85 -1.00 6.43 1.42
CA THR A 85 -0.40 7.44 2.30
C THR A 85 -1.43 8.45 2.81
N GLN A 86 -2.33 8.89 1.93
CA GLN A 86 -3.41 9.81 2.31
C GLN A 86 -4.40 9.15 3.28
N VAL A 87 -4.82 7.92 3.00
CA VAL A 87 -5.71 7.16 3.91
C VAL A 87 -5.05 6.99 5.27
N ARG A 88 -3.78 6.58 5.32
CA ARG A 88 -3.04 6.44 6.59
C ARG A 88 -2.97 7.75 7.37
N THR A 89 -2.73 8.86 6.68
CA THR A 89 -2.70 10.19 7.29
C THR A 89 -4.05 10.56 7.89
N LYS A 90 -5.16 10.33 7.15
CA LYS A 90 -6.52 10.59 7.64
C LYS A 90 -6.86 9.74 8.87
N VAL A 91 -6.49 8.46 8.87
CA VAL A 91 -6.68 7.57 10.01
C VAL A 91 -5.93 8.08 11.24
N ASN A 92 -4.65 8.45 11.08
CA ASN A 92 -3.85 8.98 12.20
C ASN A 92 -4.44 10.29 12.76
N VAL A 93 -4.87 11.21 11.90
CA VAL A 93 -5.52 12.47 12.35
C VAL A 93 -6.81 12.17 13.13
N TYR A 94 -7.61 11.21 12.66
CA TYR A 94 -8.84 10.82 13.34
C TYR A 94 -8.55 10.19 14.71
N LEU A 95 -7.59 9.26 14.79
CA LEU A 95 -7.18 8.63 16.05
C LEU A 95 -6.65 9.65 17.05
N ASN A 96 -5.80 10.58 16.62
CA ASN A 96 -5.31 11.67 17.47
C ASN A 96 -6.48 12.54 17.98
N THR A 97 -7.46 12.82 17.13
CA THR A 97 -8.64 13.61 17.53
C THR A 97 -9.48 12.89 18.58
N LEU A 98 -9.68 11.59 18.41
CA LEU A 98 -10.39 10.76 19.40
C LEU A 98 -9.63 10.70 20.73
N GLU A 99 -8.31 10.50 20.69
CA GLU A 99 -7.46 10.49 21.88
C GLU A 99 -7.58 11.80 22.66
N GLN A 100 -7.43 12.94 21.98
CA GLN A 100 -7.55 14.25 22.62
C GLN A 100 -8.95 14.49 23.22
N LYS A 101 -10.00 14.01 22.55
CA LYS A 101 -11.36 14.09 23.08
C LYS A 101 -11.51 13.28 24.36
N ILE A 102 -11.03 12.04 24.38
CA ILE A 102 -11.09 11.16 25.56
C ILE A 102 -10.28 11.74 26.71
N LEU A 103 -9.08 12.25 26.45
CA LEU A 103 -8.25 12.89 27.48
C LEU A 103 -8.95 14.11 28.11
N LYS A 104 -9.62 14.93 27.30
CA LYS A 104 -10.40 16.08 27.77
C LYS A 104 -11.61 15.66 28.62
N GLU A 105 -12.30 14.61 28.21
CA GLU A 105 -13.41 14.03 28.99
C GLU A 105 -12.92 13.49 30.34
N LEU A 106 -11.79 12.77 30.34
CA LEU A 106 -11.14 12.26 31.55
C LEU A 106 -10.75 13.40 32.50
N ASP A 107 -10.13 14.46 31.99
CA ASP A 107 -9.77 15.63 32.80
C ASP A 107 -11.00 16.34 33.37
N THR A 108 -12.07 16.44 32.59
CA THR A 108 -13.34 17.02 33.05
C THR A 108 -13.92 16.19 34.20
N ALA A 109 -13.97 14.87 34.05
CA ALA A 109 -14.45 13.96 35.10
C ALA A 109 -13.56 14.03 36.36
N LYS A 110 -12.23 13.99 36.19
CA LYS A 110 -11.25 14.13 37.27
C LYS A 110 -11.47 15.42 38.06
N ASN A 111 -11.64 16.54 37.36
CA ASN A 111 -11.83 17.85 37.98
C ASN A 111 -13.17 17.95 38.72
N LYS A 112 -14.23 17.34 38.18
CA LYS A 112 -15.52 17.24 38.85
C LYS A 112 -15.40 16.44 40.16
N ILE A 113 -14.84 15.25 40.12
CA ILE A 113 -14.62 14.41 41.31
C ILE A 113 -13.78 15.16 42.35
N LYS A 114 -12.69 15.83 41.92
CA LYS A 114 -11.84 16.62 42.82
C LYS A 114 -12.61 17.76 43.50
N LYS A 115 -13.53 18.41 42.78
CA LYS A 115 -14.39 19.47 43.32
C LYS A 115 -15.37 18.90 44.34
N ASP A 116 -16.03 17.78 44.01
CA ASP A 116 -17.01 17.15 44.89
C ASP A 116 -16.36 16.67 46.20
N ILE A 117 -15.16 16.07 46.13
CA ILE A 117 -14.37 15.70 47.31
C ILE A 117 -14.03 16.93 48.17
N LYS A 118 -13.60 18.04 47.55
CA LYS A 118 -13.30 19.26 48.29
C LYS A 118 -14.52 19.82 49.01
N ASN A 119 -15.68 19.82 48.37
CA ASN A 119 -16.92 20.27 48.98
C ASN A 119 -17.28 19.40 50.18
N LEU A 120 -17.19 18.06 50.03
CA LEU A 120 -17.45 17.13 51.11
C LEU A 120 -16.51 17.33 52.31
N ILE A 121 -15.22 17.58 52.05
CA ILE A 121 -14.25 17.90 53.11
C ILE A 121 -14.68 19.16 53.87
N THR A 122 -15.07 20.22 53.16
CA THR A 122 -15.52 21.48 53.79
C THR A 122 -16.76 21.25 54.66
N GLU A 123 -17.77 20.55 54.15
CA GLU A 123 -18.99 20.23 54.91
C GLU A 123 -18.70 19.41 56.16
N LEU A 124 -17.80 18.42 56.06
CA LEU A 124 -17.39 17.61 57.20
C LEU A 124 -16.65 18.44 58.25
N LEU A 125 -15.76 19.34 57.84
CA LEU A 125 -15.05 20.24 58.76
C LEU A 125 -16.02 21.14 59.54
N GLU A 126 -17.04 21.68 58.86
CA GLU A 126 -18.08 22.48 59.53
C GLU A 126 -18.88 21.65 60.53
N LYS A 127 -19.30 20.44 60.15
CA LYS A 127 -20.00 19.52 61.07
C LYS A 127 -19.15 19.13 62.27
N THR A 128 -17.85 18.87 62.07
CA THR A 128 -16.91 18.59 63.16
C THR A 128 -16.81 19.77 64.12
N LYS A 129 -16.78 21.02 63.61
CA LYS A 129 -16.75 22.21 64.46
C LYS A 129 -18.00 22.30 65.34
N VAL A 130 -19.18 22.10 64.76
CA VAL A 130 -20.45 22.12 65.50
C VAL A 130 -20.48 21.00 66.56
N ALA A 131 -20.08 19.78 66.19
CA ALA A 131 -20.03 18.65 67.12
C ALA A 131 -19.08 18.93 68.31
N ASN A 132 -17.93 19.55 68.06
CA ASN A 132 -16.99 19.92 69.12
C ASN A 132 -17.58 20.97 70.07
N THR A 133 -18.24 22.02 69.55
CA THR A 133 -18.92 23.02 70.37
C THR A 133 -20.00 22.39 71.25
N LEU A 134 -20.85 21.54 70.68
CA LEU A 134 -21.89 20.83 71.46
C LEU A 134 -21.27 19.92 72.53
N ALA A 135 -20.16 19.25 72.22
CA ALA A 135 -19.46 18.41 73.19
C ALA A 135 -18.92 19.24 74.37
N GLU A 136 -18.34 20.41 74.11
CA GLU A 136 -17.88 21.35 75.15
C GLU A 136 -19.04 21.86 76.02
N GLU A 137 -20.17 22.21 75.40
CA GLU A 137 -21.39 22.64 76.11
C GLU A 137 -21.94 21.54 77.02
N ILE A 138 -22.02 20.30 76.54
CA ILE A 138 -22.46 19.15 77.35
C ILE A 138 -21.54 18.95 78.56
N VAL A 139 -20.22 19.05 78.37
CA VAL A 139 -19.25 18.96 79.48
C VAL A 139 -19.47 20.08 80.50
N ALA A 140 -19.73 21.31 80.05
CA ALA A 140 -20.03 22.43 80.92
C ALA A 140 -21.33 22.22 81.71
N ILE A 141 -22.41 21.78 81.05
CA ILE A 141 -23.69 21.46 81.70
C ILE A 141 -23.47 20.40 82.77
N LYS A 142 -22.77 19.30 82.46
CA LYS A 142 -22.47 18.25 83.43
C LYS A 142 -21.72 18.75 84.67
N LYS A 143 -20.86 19.75 84.51
CA LYS A 143 -20.04 20.29 85.61
C LYS A 143 -20.79 21.29 86.49
N TYR A 144 -21.73 22.06 85.92
CA TYR A 144 -22.32 23.23 86.59
C TYR A 144 -23.84 23.19 86.78
N ALA A 145 -24.58 22.32 86.08
CA ALA A 145 -26.03 22.20 86.22
C ALA A 145 -26.41 21.36 87.46
N THR A 146 -27.60 21.59 88.01
CA THR A 146 -28.12 20.79 89.13
C THR A 146 -28.57 19.42 88.67
N GLU A 147 -28.57 18.43 89.56
CA GLU A 147 -28.97 17.04 89.22
C GLU A 147 -30.37 16.96 88.58
N TYR A 148 -31.30 17.80 89.05
CA TYR A 148 -32.66 17.89 88.48
C TYR A 148 -32.66 18.44 87.04
N GLN A 149 -31.82 19.44 86.74
CA GLN A 149 -31.71 20.01 85.40
C GLN A 149 -31.09 19.02 84.41
N VAL A 150 -30.08 18.26 84.83
CA VAL A 150 -29.47 17.20 84.00
C VAL A 150 -30.49 16.09 83.70
N TYR A 151 -31.27 15.67 84.70
CA TYR A 151 -32.30 14.63 84.56
C TYR A 151 -33.41 15.02 83.56
N ILE A 152 -33.95 16.24 83.65
CA ILE A 152 -34.96 16.73 82.69
C ILE A 152 -34.34 16.82 81.30
N GLY A 153 -33.13 17.37 81.17
CA GLY A 153 -32.42 17.50 79.90
C GLY A 153 -32.24 16.15 79.20
N SER A 154 -31.83 15.10 79.93
CA SER A 154 -31.67 13.77 79.35
C SER A 154 -32.98 13.16 78.85
N LYS A 155 -34.11 13.46 79.51
CA LYS A 155 -35.42 12.94 79.12
C LYS A 155 -36.02 13.60 77.88
N LEU A 156 -35.49 14.74 77.45
CA LEU A 156 -35.91 15.43 76.24
C LEU A 156 -35.12 14.99 74.99
N ILE A 157 -34.03 14.24 75.16
CA ILE A 157 -33.14 13.78 74.09
C ILE A 157 -33.40 12.30 73.72
N GLU A 158 -33.97 11.51 74.64
CA GLU A 158 -34.53 10.17 74.36
C GLU A 158 -35.76 10.22 73.44
#